data_AF-A0A850EHI6-F1
#
_entry.id   AF-A0A850EHI6-F1
#
_cell.length_a   1.000
_cell.length_b   1.000
_cell.length_c   1.000
_cell.angle_alpha   90.00
_cell.angle_beta   90.00
_cell.angle_gamma   90.00
#
_symmetry.space_group_name_H-M   'P 1'
#
loop_
_entity.id
_entity.type
_entity.pdbx_description
1 polymer ?
#
loop_
_entity_poly.entity_id
_entity_poly.type
_entity_poly.pdbx_seq_one_letter_code
_entity_poly.pdbx_strand_id
1 'polypeptide(L)'
;MKKPLIGSLIVGLIFAFVYYAIQIIQGMYLSKKYVPDIVDKYTTMDYLQHKITFGHEYSSMWRIIEFSGLMLLGIIVYFTWKILRRITTKSNKSLR
;
A
#
# COMPACT_ATOMS: atom_id res chain seq x y z
N MET A 1 25.78 -2.33 14.13
CA MET A 1 25.12 -1.87 12.89
C MET A 1 23.70 -2.43 12.67
N LYS A 2 23.24 -3.48 13.39
CA LYS A 2 21.96 -4.17 13.11
C LYS A 2 20.69 -3.46 13.62
N LYS A 3 20.77 -2.80 14.79
CA LYS A 3 19.64 -2.09 15.44
C LYS A 3 18.89 -1.10 14.53
N PRO A 4 19.56 -0.22 13.75
CA PRO A 4 18.84 0.73 12.89
C PRO A 4 18.21 0.09 11.65
N LEU A 5 18.73 -1.04 11.16
CA LEU A 5 18.18 -1.75 9.99
C LEU A 5 16.85 -2.43 10.33
N ILE A 6 16.76 -3.02 11.53
CA ILE A 6 15.53 -3.61 12.05
C ILE A 6 14.47 -2.52 12.25
N GLY A 7 14.87 -1.36 12.79
CA GLY A 7 13.97 -0.22 12.95
C GLY A 7 13.37 0.28 11.63
N SER A 8 14.19 0.39 10.57
CA SER A 8 13.69 0.79 9.24
C SER A 8 12.76 -0.24 8.61
N LEU A 9 13.04 -1.54 8.80
CA LEU A 9 12.18 -2.62 8.31
C LEU A 9 10.80 -2.60 8.98
N ILE A 10 10.76 -2.39 10.30
CA ILE A 10 9.50 -2.29 11.04
C ILE A 10 8.67 -1.11 10.54
N VAL A 11 9.29 0.05 10.28
CA VAL A 11 8.58 1.22 9.72
C VAL A 11 8.03 0.92 8.33
N GLY A 12 8.81 0.26 7.46
CA GLY A 12 8.31 -0.19 6.15
C GLY A 12 7.14 -1.17 6.27
N LEU A 13 7.19 -2.09 7.23
CA LEU A 13 6.13 -3.06 7.46
C LEU A 13 4.84 -2.38 7.92
N ILE A 14 4.94 -1.39 8.81
CA ILE A 14 3.81 -0.57 9.27
C ILE A 14 3.18 0.17 8.08
N PHE A 15 4.00 0.77 7.21
CA PHE A 15 3.50 1.45 6.01
C PHE A 15 2.74 0.51 5.08
N ALA A 16 3.29 -0.66 4.79
CA ALA A 16 2.62 -1.68 3.98
C ALA A 16 1.29 -2.12 4.63
N PHE A 17 1.29 -2.37 5.94
CA PHE A 17 0.10 -2.78 6.67
C PHE A 17 -1.02 -1.73 6.60
N VAL A 18 -0.70 -0.45 6.85
CA VAL A 18 -1.66 0.65 6.78
C VAL A 18 -2.21 0.80 5.35
N TYR A 19 -1.35 0.69 4.34
CA TYR A 19 -1.77 0.77 2.94
C TYR A 19 -2.81 -0.30 2.58
N TYR A 20 -2.54 -1.57 2.88
CA TYR A 20 -3.49 -2.65 2.61
C TYR A 20 -4.75 -2.54 3.46
N ALA A 21 -4.67 -2.07 4.71
CA ALA A 21 -5.85 -1.83 5.54
C ALA A 21 -6.79 -0.81 4.88
N ILE A 22 -6.27 0.29 4.35
CA ILE A 22 -7.06 1.28 3.61
C ILE A 22 -7.67 0.67 2.34
N GLN A 23 -6.89 -0.12 1.59
CA GLN A 23 -7.38 -0.77 0.37
C GLN A 23 -8.54 -1.73 0.65
N ILE A 24 -8.47 -2.49 1.75
CA ILE A 24 -9.56 -3.37 2.20
C ILE A 24 -10.80 -2.55 2.56
N ILE A 25 -10.64 -1.45 3.30
CA ILE A 25 -11.76 -0.58 3.70
C ILE A 25 -12.43 0.04 2.46
N GLN A 26 -11.64 0.52 1.50
CA GLN A 26 -12.14 1.06 0.23
C GLN A 26 -12.87 0.00 -0.58
N GLY A 27 -12.30 -1.21 -0.70
CA GLY A 27 -12.94 -2.34 -1.36
C GLY A 27 -14.29 -2.68 -0.71
N MET A 28 -14.32 -2.76 0.62
CA MET A 28 -15.55 -3.03 1.36
C MET A 28 -16.60 -1.92 1.19
N TYR A 29 -16.19 -0.64 1.19
CA TYR A 29 -17.09 0.48 0.96
C TYR A 29 -17.72 0.43 -0.44
N LEU A 30 -16.90 0.16 -1.46
CA LEU A 30 -17.37 -0.01 -2.84
C LEU A 30 -18.34 -1.19 -2.94
N SER A 31 -18.02 -2.34 -2.35
CA SER A 31 -18.89 -3.53 -2.35
C SER A 31 -20.24 -3.29 -1.66
N LYS A 32 -20.28 -2.48 -0.59
CA LYS A 32 -21.54 -2.15 0.10
C LYS A 32 -22.41 -1.15 -0.67
N LYS A 33 -21.80 -0.26 -1.45
CA LYS A 33 -22.52 0.77 -2.23
C LYS A 33 -22.92 0.30 -3.62
N TYR A 34 -22.29 -0.76 -4.13
CA TYR A 34 -22.66 -1.39 -5.39
C TYR A 34 -23.95 -2.21 -5.20
N VAL A 35 -25.11 -1.57 -5.40
CA VAL A 35 -26.38 -2.29 -5.61
C VAL A 35 -26.26 -2.96 -6.97
N PRO A 36 -26.25 -4.29 -7.07
CA PRO A 36 -26.17 -4.94 -8.35
C PRO A 36 -27.54 -4.81 -9.02
N ASP A 37 -27.61 -4.13 -10.16
CA ASP A 37 -28.77 -4.17 -11.07
C ASP A 37 -28.84 -5.58 -11.70
N ILE A 38 -29.28 -6.56 -10.91
CA ILE A 38 -29.36 -7.97 -11.32
C ILE A 38 -30.58 -8.25 -12.19
N VAL A 39 -31.51 -7.30 -12.30
CA VAL A 39 -32.77 -7.51 -13.04
C VAL A 39 -32.58 -7.30 -14.55
N ASP A 40 -31.59 -6.50 -14.99
CA ASP A 40 -31.44 -6.12 -16.41
C ASP A 40 -30.35 -6.87 -17.19
N LYS A 41 -29.54 -7.70 -16.52
CA LYS A 41 -28.37 -8.37 -17.15
C LYS A 41 -28.61 -9.78 -17.67
N TYR A 42 -29.75 -10.41 -17.37
CA TYR A 42 -30.06 -11.77 -17.85
C TYR A 42 -30.26 -11.86 -19.36
N THR A 43 -30.48 -10.74 -20.06
CA THR A 43 -30.66 -10.68 -21.52
C THR A 43 -29.33 -10.63 -22.30
N THR A 44 -28.18 -10.39 -21.64
CA THR A 44 -26.86 -10.29 -22.30
C THR A 44 -25.93 -11.47 -21.94
N MET A 45 -26.49 -12.59 -21.48
CA MET A 45 -25.74 -13.72 -20.92
C MET A 45 -24.85 -14.44 -21.94
N ASP A 46 -25.18 -14.40 -23.24
CA ASP A 46 -24.38 -15.05 -24.30
C ASP A 46 -23.11 -14.25 -24.68
N TYR A 47 -23.14 -12.91 -24.61
CA TYR A 47 -21.97 -12.09 -24.95
C TYR A 47 -20.98 -11.96 -23.79
N LEU A 48 -21.48 -12.11 -22.56
CA LEU A 48 -20.66 -11.98 -21.35
C LEU A 48 -19.82 -13.24 -21.10
N GLN A 49 -20.31 -14.45 -21.36
CA GLN A 49 -19.57 -15.69 -21.10
C GLN A 49 -18.19 -15.76 -21.80
N HIS A 50 -18.04 -15.16 -22.98
CA HIS A 50 -16.76 -15.12 -23.69
C HIS A 50 -15.78 -14.04 -23.19
N LYS A 51 -16.28 -13.06 -22.43
CA LYS A 51 -15.51 -11.89 -21.97
C LYS A 51 -15.40 -11.80 -20.45
N ILE A 52 -15.79 -12.83 -19.72
CA ILE A 52 -15.50 -12.90 -18.29
C ILE A 52 -14.37 -13.89 -18.01
N THR A 53 -13.17 -13.46 -18.41
CA THR A 53 -11.99 -13.68 -17.57
C THR A 53 -12.26 -12.95 -16.25
N PHE A 54 -12.95 -13.60 -15.31
CA PHE A 54 -13.20 -13.09 -13.96
C PHE A 54 -11.85 -13.00 -13.24
N GLY A 55 -11.21 -11.86 -13.40
CA GLY A 55 -9.88 -11.62 -12.88
C GLY A 55 -9.19 -10.67 -13.83
N HIS A 56 -9.28 -9.37 -13.55
CA HIS A 56 -8.23 -8.48 -14.00
C HIS A 56 -6.95 -9.10 -13.46
N GLU A 57 -6.13 -9.69 -14.34
CA GLU A 57 -4.84 -10.25 -13.98
C GLU A 57 -3.97 -9.07 -13.53
N TYR A 58 -4.16 -8.64 -12.28
CA TYR A 58 -3.11 -7.99 -11.54
C TYR A 58 -2.00 -9.02 -11.46
N SER A 59 -1.15 -9.02 -12.49
CA SER A 59 -0.01 -9.91 -12.59
C SER A 59 0.68 -9.87 -11.25
N SER A 60 0.93 -11.04 -10.67
CA SER A 60 1.58 -11.18 -9.37
C SER A 60 2.84 -10.31 -9.26
N MET A 61 3.48 -10.02 -10.40
CA MET A 61 4.59 -9.09 -10.55
C MET A 61 4.28 -7.65 -10.08
N TRP A 62 3.13 -7.08 -10.45
CA TRP A 62 2.73 -5.74 -10.02
C TRP A 62 2.55 -5.65 -8.51
N ARG A 63 1.97 -6.69 -7.90
CA ARG A 63 1.77 -6.74 -6.45
C ARG A 63 3.10 -6.85 -5.69
N ILE A 64 4.08 -7.56 -6.25
CA ILE A 64 5.45 -7.64 -5.70
C ILE A 64 6.17 -6.28 -5.80
N ILE A 65 6.03 -5.59 -6.93
CA ILE A 65 6.61 -4.26 -7.14
C ILE A 65 6.03 -3.25 -6.16
N GLU A 66 4.70 -3.25 -6.00
CA GLU A 66 3.99 -2.36 -5.08
C GLU A 66 4.44 -2.59 -3.63
N PHE A 67 4.49 -3.85 -3.18
CA PHE A 67 4.95 -4.20 -1.84
C PHE A 67 6.41 -3.76 -1.61
N SER A 68 7.29 -4.02 -2.58
CA SER A 68 8.70 -3.60 -2.50
C SER A 68 8.85 -2.08 -2.47
N GLY A 69 8.06 -1.36 -3.26
CA GLY A 69 8.04 0.11 -3.27
C GLY A 69 7.64 0.69 -1.91
N LEU A 70 6.60 0.14 -1.29
CA LEU A 70 6.15 0.55 0.05
C LEU A 70 7.19 0.27 1.14
N MET A 71 7.85 -0.89 1.08
CA MET A 71 8.96 -1.22 1.98
C MET A 71 10.11 -0.22 1.86
N LEU A 72 10.52 0.11 0.62
CA LEU A 72 11.58 1.09 0.38
C LEU A 72 11.20 2.49 0.87
N LEU A 73 9.95 2.91 0.67
CA LEU A 73 9.44 4.18 1.19
C LEU A 73 9.56 4.29 2.70
N GLY A 74 9.14 3.26 3.45
CA GLY A 74 9.26 3.29 4.91
C GLY A 74 10.71 3.33 5.40
N ILE A 75 11.62 2.69 4.68
CA ILE A 75 13.07 2.78 4.96
C ILE A 75 13.57 4.21 4.74
N ILE A 76 13.23 4.83 3.61
CA ILE A 76 13.62 6.22 3.29
C ILE A 76 13.11 7.18 4.37
N VAL A 77 11.83 7.08 4.73
CA VAL A 77 11.21 7.93 5.77
C VAL A 77 11.96 7.81 7.09
N TYR A 78 12.29 6.58 7.52
CA TYR A 78 13.03 6.36 8.75
C TYR A 78 14.43 7.00 8.72
N PHE A 79 15.16 6.87 7.61
CA PHE A 79 16.49 7.45 7.48
C PHE A 79 16.47 8.98 7.40
N THR A 80 15.53 9.56 6.64
CA THR A 80 15.34 11.02 6.56
C THR A 80 15.05 11.60 7.95
N TRP A 81 14.13 10.99 8.69
CA TRP A 81 13.81 11.39 10.06
C TRP A 81 15.02 11.30 11.00
N LYS A 82 15.79 10.21 10.90
CA LYS A 82 17.00 9.99 11.69
C LYS A 82 18.09 11.01 11.38
N ILE A 83 18.28 11.37 10.11
CA ILE A 83 19.24 12.40 9.68
C ILE A 83 18.80 13.77 10.18
N LEU A 84 17.52 14.11 9.99
CA LEU A 84 16.95 15.38 10.44
C LEU A 84 17.15 15.60 11.94
N ARG A 85 16.86 14.58 12.77
CA ARG A 85 17.10 14.66 14.22
C ARG A 85 18.56 14.98 14.54
N ARG A 86 19.52 14.35 13.86
CA ARG A 86 20.96 14.59 14.10
C ARG A 86 21.35 16.04 13.77
N ILE A 87 20.81 16.61 12.70
CA ILE A 87 21.08 18.00 12.30
C ILE A 87 20.52 18.96 13.37
N THR A 88 19.26 18.77 13.78
CA THR A 88 18.63 19.60 14.80
C THR A 88 19.35 19.54 16.16
N THR A 89 19.81 18.36 16.58
CA THR A 89 20.54 18.23 17.86
C THR A 89 21.95 18.87 17.79
N LYS A 90 22.62 18.82 16.64
CA LYS A 90 23.94 19.44 16.45
C LYS A 90 23.86 20.97 16.43
N SER A 91 22.81 21.52 15.81
CA SER A 91 22.53 22.96 15.80
C SER A 91 22.27 23.51 17.21
N ASN A 92 21.48 22.80 18.03
CA ASN A 92 21.16 23.24 19.40
C ASN A 92 22.38 23.22 20.35
N LYS A 93 23.39 22.39 20.07
CA LYS A 93 24.62 22.29 20.87
C LYS A 93 25.68 23.34 20.48
N SER A 94 25.52 24.00 19.33
CA SER A 94 26.41 25.07 18.85
C SER A 94 25.97 26.46 19.33
N LEU A 95 24.75 26.58 19.85
CA LEU A 95 24.16 27.82 20.37
C LEU A 95 24.28 27.95 21.90
N ARG A 96 24.91 26.98 22.56
CA ARG A 96 25.08 26.89 24.01
C ARG A 96 26.55 26.79 24.35
#